data_AF-A0A2T0QSV6-F1
#
_entry.id   AF-A0A2T0QSV6-F1
#
_cell.length_a   1.000
_cell.length_b   1.000
_cell.length_c   1.000
_cell.angle_alpha   90.00
_cell.angle_beta   90.00
_cell.angle_gamma   90.00
#
_symmetry.space_group_name_H-M   'P 1'
#
loop_
_entity.id
_entity.type
_entity.pdbx_description
1 polymer ?
#
loop_
_entity_poly.entity_id
_entity_poly.type
_entity_poly.pdbx_seq_one_letter_code
_entity_poly.pdbx_strand_id
1 'polypeptide(L)'
;MAQGLFQRLLPDISVSSAGLAARQGMTIDPVAGRMLELRGIDMSSHRAVRLDEGICRSADLILVMELAQRRAIERFYPVARGRIYRVAEVFPSDVKDPYQRSQRNYDYAMTLIEHGVNDWAERICQLAESNQR
;
A
#
# COMPACT_ATOMS: atom_id res chain seq x y z
N MET A 1 -4.32 5.46 1.43
CA MET A 1 -3.18 6.40 1.29
C MET A 1 -2.15 5.88 0.30
N ALA A 2 -1.42 4.81 0.59
CA ALA A 2 -0.36 4.29 -0.29
C ALA A 2 -0.78 4.02 -1.74
N GLN A 3 -1.94 3.38 -1.97
CA GLN A 3 -2.45 3.15 -3.34
C GLN A 3 -2.48 4.44 -4.17
N GLY A 4 -3.08 5.52 -3.65
CA GLY A 4 -3.22 6.77 -4.40
C GLY A 4 -1.88 7.45 -4.66
N LEU A 5 -0.94 7.36 -3.72
CA LEU A 5 0.42 7.88 -3.91
C LEU A 5 1.17 7.09 -5.00
N PHE A 6 1.09 5.76 -4.98
CA PHE A 6 1.69 4.92 -6.03
C PHE A 6 1.06 5.16 -7.40
N GLN A 7 -0.27 5.24 -7.50
CA GLN A 7 -0.96 5.53 -8.76
C GLN A 7 -0.54 6.87 -9.36
N ARG A 8 -0.24 7.87 -8.52
CA ARG A 8 0.27 9.16 -8.98
C ARG A 8 1.70 9.07 -9.51
N LEU A 9 2.57 8.31 -8.85
CA LEU A 9 3.99 8.20 -9.22
C LEU A 9 4.25 7.21 -10.36
N LEU A 10 3.39 6.21 -10.52
CA LEU A 10 3.56 5.10 -11.46
C LEU A 10 2.29 4.94 -12.32
N PRO A 11 1.99 5.91 -13.22
CA PRO A 11 0.75 5.90 -14.00
C PRO A 11 0.63 4.69 -14.94
N ASP A 12 1.75 4.09 -15.33
CA ASP A 12 1.80 2.94 -16.26
C ASP A 12 1.78 1.58 -15.53
N ILE A 13 1.74 1.58 -14.19
CA ILE A 13 1.72 0.36 -13.38
C ILE A 13 0.32 0.16 -12.79
N SER A 14 -0.18 -1.07 -12.86
CA SER A 14 -1.44 -1.42 -12.21
C SER A 14 -1.27 -1.48 -10.69
N VAL A 15 -1.87 -0.52 -9.98
CA VAL A 15 -1.81 -0.42 -8.53
C VAL A 15 -3.21 -0.58 -7.95
N SER A 16 -3.37 -1.55 -7.05
CA SER A 16 -4.57 -1.78 -6.26
C SER A 16 -4.22 -2.00 -4.78
N SER A 17 -5.22 -2.02 -3.90
CA SER A 17 -5.01 -2.34 -2.49
C SER A 17 -6.09 -3.28 -1.95
N ALA A 18 -5.69 -4.11 -0.99
CA ALA A 18 -6.56 -5.06 -0.30
C ALA A 18 -6.12 -5.21 1.16
N GLY A 19 -7.05 -5.55 2.05
CA GLY A 19 -6.78 -5.70 3.48
C GLY A 19 -7.14 -7.09 4.01
N LEU A 20 -6.33 -7.59 4.96
CA LEU A 20 -6.57 -8.87 5.65
C LEU A 20 -7.89 -8.88 6.44
N ALA A 21 -8.24 -7.75 7.05
CA ALA A 21 -9.47 -7.55 7.83
C ALA A 21 -10.42 -6.52 7.20
N ALA A 22 -10.29 -6.28 5.89
CA ALA A 22 -11.07 -5.25 5.22
C ALA A 22 -12.58 -5.57 5.27
N ARG A 23 -13.37 -4.50 5.46
CA ARG A 23 -14.82 -4.52 5.27
C ARG A 23 -15.09 -4.18 3.81
N GLN A 24 -15.54 -5.17 3.05
CA GLN A 24 -15.75 -5.07 1.60
C GLN A 24 -16.64 -3.87 1.26
N GLY A 25 -16.22 -3.07 0.28
CA GLY A 25 -17.00 -1.95 -0.25
C GLY A 25 -16.93 -0.65 0.56
N MET A 26 -16.20 -0.61 1.68
CA MET A 26 -16.04 0.66 2.41
C MET A 26 -15.28 1.69 1.58
N THR A 27 -15.75 2.94 1.63
CA THR A 27 -15.02 4.07 1.05
C THR A 27 -13.76 4.36 1.86
N ILE A 28 -12.88 5.18 1.31
CA ILE A 28 -11.72 5.68 2.04
C ILE A 28 -12.16 6.40 3.33
N ASP A 29 -11.37 6.23 4.39
CA ASP A 29 -11.54 7.00 5.61
C ASP A 29 -11.49 8.52 5.33
N PRO A 30 -12.40 9.35 5.88
CA PRO A 30 -12.46 10.77 5.55
C PRO A 30 -11.20 11.56 5.89
N VAL A 31 -10.45 11.19 6.94
CA VAL A 31 -9.20 11.87 7.29
C VAL A 31 -8.13 11.54 6.25
N ALA A 32 -7.95 10.25 5.95
CA ALA A 32 -7.04 9.80 4.90
C ALA A 32 -7.41 10.35 3.52
N GLY A 33 -8.71 10.43 3.19
CA GLY A 33 -9.23 11.03 1.97
C GLY A 33 -8.82 12.48 1.82
N ARG A 34 -9.11 13.32 2.83
CA ARG A 34 -8.69 14.73 2.83
C ARG A 34 -7.17 14.90 2.68
N MET A 35 -6.37 14.06 3.33
CA MET A 35 -4.91 14.15 3.20
C MET A 35 -4.40 13.85 1.78
N LEU A 36 -5.11 12.99 1.03
CA LEU A 36 -4.82 12.69 -0.37
C LEU A 36 -5.35 13.81 -1.29
N GLU A 37 -6.54 14.33 -1.02
CA GLU A 37 -7.12 15.47 -1.75
C GLU A 37 -6.20 16.69 -1.69
N LEU A 38 -5.62 17.00 -0.51
CA LEU A 38 -4.62 18.06 -0.35
C LEU A 38 -3.36 17.87 -1.19
N ARG A 39 -3.12 16.64 -1.67
CA ARG A 39 -2.01 16.27 -2.58
C ARG A 39 -2.46 16.15 -4.04
N GLY A 40 -3.71 16.53 -4.34
CA GLY A 40 -4.29 16.42 -5.68
C GLY A 40 -4.54 14.97 -6.11
N ILE A 41 -4.81 14.08 -5.16
CA ILE A 41 -5.10 12.66 -5.43
C ILE A 41 -6.55 12.39 -5.06
N ASP A 42 -7.38 12.09 -6.07
CA ASP A 42 -8.77 11.68 -5.87
C ASP A 42 -8.87 10.16 -5.63
N MET A 43 -9.44 9.78 -4.48
CA MET A 43 -9.73 8.39 -4.11
C MET A 43 -11.22 8.18 -3.81
N SER A 44 -12.11 9.03 -4.30
CA SER A 44 -13.57 8.94 -4.10
C SER A 44 -14.18 7.63 -4.63
N SER A 45 -13.60 7.09 -5.69
CA SER A 45 -13.99 5.81 -6.29
C SER A 45 -13.42 4.58 -5.56
N HIS A 46 -12.47 4.78 -4.63
CA HIS A 46 -11.86 3.68 -3.89
C HIS A 46 -12.89 2.90 -3.08
N ARG A 47 -12.78 1.57 -3.13
CA ARG A 47 -13.56 0.64 -2.32
C ARG A 47 -12.62 -0.36 -1.69
N ALA A 48 -12.74 -0.56 -0.39
CA ALA A 48 -11.97 -1.53 0.35
C ALA A 48 -12.29 -2.95 -0.15
N VAL A 49 -11.26 -3.74 -0.43
CA VAL A 49 -11.36 -5.12 -0.88
C VAL A 49 -10.70 -6.04 0.15
N ARG A 50 -11.34 -7.17 0.46
CA ARG A 50 -10.74 -8.20 1.29
C ARG A 50 -9.68 -8.95 0.49
N LEU A 51 -8.50 -9.13 1.08
CA LEU A 51 -7.44 -9.90 0.46
C LEU A 51 -7.87 -11.37 0.33
N ASP A 52 -7.72 -11.93 -0.87
CA ASP A 52 -7.91 -13.34 -1.18
C ASP A 52 -6.72 -13.89 -1.98
N GLU A 53 -6.75 -15.20 -2.23
CA GLU A 53 -5.67 -15.86 -2.96
C GLU A 53 -5.59 -15.45 -4.44
N GLY A 54 -6.70 -15.05 -5.06
CA GLY A 54 -6.74 -14.58 -6.44
C GLY A 54 -5.94 -13.29 -6.61
N ILE A 55 -6.18 -12.33 -5.72
CA ILE A 55 -5.42 -11.07 -5.64
C ILE A 55 -3.94 -11.36 -5.40
N CYS A 56 -3.62 -12.27 -4.47
CA CYS A 56 -2.24 -12.66 -4.19
C CYS A 56 -1.53 -13.31 -5.39
N ARG A 57 -2.25 -14.05 -6.23
CA ARG A 57 -1.69 -14.64 -7.45
C ARG A 57 -1.40 -13.59 -8.52
N SER A 58 -2.35 -12.67 -8.74
CA SER A 58 -2.26 -11.65 -9.79
C SER A 58 -1.27 -10.53 -9.50
N ALA A 59 -0.87 -10.34 -8.24
CA ALA A 59 0.09 -9.31 -7.87
C ALA A 59 1.54 -9.78 -8.07
N ASP A 60 2.31 -9.04 -8.87
CA ASP A 60 3.76 -9.26 -9.03
C ASP A 60 4.55 -8.81 -7.80
N LEU A 61 4.01 -7.85 -7.05
CA LEU A 61 4.59 -7.27 -5.84
C LEU A 61 3.47 -6.94 -4.84
N ILE A 62 3.67 -7.28 -3.57
CA ILE A 62 2.75 -6.98 -2.47
C ILE A 62 3.50 -6.16 -1.41
N LEU A 63 3.02 -4.94 -1.16
CA LEU A 63 3.59 -4.05 -0.15
C LEU A 63 2.65 -3.97 1.06
N VAL A 64 3.18 -4.34 2.23
CA VAL A 64 2.45 -4.30 3.50
C VAL A 64 2.88 -3.11 4.37
N MET A 65 2.00 -2.71 5.29
CA MET A 65 2.26 -1.64 6.24
C MET A 65 3.03 -2.14 7.48
N GLU A 66 2.74 -3.38 7.89
CA GLU A 66 3.32 -3.97 9.10
C GLU A 66 3.91 -5.38 8.86
N LEU A 67 4.96 -5.74 9.59
CA LEU A 67 5.59 -7.07 9.51
C LEU A 67 4.60 -8.20 9.88
N ALA A 68 3.69 -7.93 10.81
CA ALA A 68 2.63 -8.88 11.17
C ALA A 68 1.72 -9.22 9.97
N GLN A 69 1.42 -8.23 9.12
CA GLN A 69 0.64 -8.46 7.90
C GLN A 69 1.40 -9.35 6.92
N ARG A 70 2.71 -9.10 6.71
CA ARG A 70 3.55 -9.99 5.89
C ARG A 70 3.50 -11.44 6.38
N ARG A 71 3.75 -11.66 7.67
CA ARG A 71 3.72 -13.00 8.27
C ARG A 71 2.35 -13.68 8.12
N ALA A 72 1.27 -12.93 8.27
CA ALA A 72 -0.08 -13.44 8.07
C ALA A 72 -0.32 -13.85 6.61
N ILE A 73 0.05 -13.00 5.65
CA ILE A 73 -0.10 -13.32 4.21
C ILE A 73 0.75 -14.53 3.84
N GLU A 74 2.02 -14.60 4.26
CA GLU A 74 2.90 -15.75 3.98
C GLU A 74 2.38 -17.07 4.58
N ARG A 75 1.60 -16.99 5.66
CA ARG A 75 0.96 -18.14 6.30
C ARG A 75 -0.33 -18.57 5.59
N PHE A 76 -1.23 -17.62 5.30
CA PHE A 76 -2.55 -17.92 4.72
C PHE A 76 -2.53 -18.07 3.20
N TYR A 77 -1.60 -17.39 2.51
CA TYR A 77 -1.47 -17.38 1.06
C TYR A 77 -0.01 -17.66 0.65
N PRO A 78 0.46 -18.91 0.78
CA PRO A 78 1.86 -19.27 0.48
C PRO A 78 2.31 -18.91 -0.94
N VAL A 79 1.37 -18.80 -1.89
CA VAL A 79 1.64 -18.40 -3.28
C VAL A 79 2.21 -16.98 -3.43
N ALA A 80 2.06 -16.15 -2.41
CA ALA A 80 2.61 -14.80 -2.39
C ALA A 80 4.03 -14.72 -1.82
N ARG A 81 4.58 -15.82 -1.27
CA ARG A 81 5.93 -15.83 -0.68
C ARG A 81 6.98 -15.39 -1.71
N GLY A 82 7.96 -14.63 -1.25
CA GLY A 82 8.99 -14.05 -2.10
C GLY A 82 8.57 -12.79 -2.85
N ARG A 83 7.28 -12.39 -2.78
CA ARG A 83 6.76 -11.16 -3.40
C ARG A 83 6.20 -10.16 -2.40
N ILE A 84 6.37 -10.39 -1.09
CA ILE A 84 5.80 -9.56 -0.02
C ILE A 84 6.92 -8.80 0.69
N TYR A 85 6.81 -7.47 0.70
CA TYR A 85 7.78 -6.57 1.32
C TYR A 85 7.05 -5.50 2.14
N ARG A 86 7.78 -4.82 3.04
CA ARG A 86 7.23 -3.67 3.77
C ARG A 86 7.35 -2.42 2.92
N VAL A 87 6.33 -1.56 2.94
CA VAL A 87 6.38 -0.28 2.22
C VAL A 87 7.50 0.62 2.75
N ALA A 88 7.66 0.69 4.07
CA ALA A 88 8.65 1.52 4.75
C ALA A 88 9.85 0.67 5.21
N GLU A 89 10.46 -0.11 4.32
CA GLU A 89 11.50 -1.11 4.68
C GLU A 89 12.80 -0.47 5.21
N VAL A 90 13.13 0.74 4.77
CA VAL A 90 14.27 1.53 5.28
C VAL A 90 14.10 1.98 6.73
N PHE A 91 12.88 2.04 7.25
CA PHE A 91 12.62 2.41 8.63
C PHE A 91 12.52 1.16 9.53
N PRO A 92 13.04 1.22 10.77
CA PRO A 92 12.92 0.10 11.70
C PRO A 92 11.48 -0.10 12.20
N SER A 93 10.64 0.94 12.17
CA SER A 93 9.27 0.91 12.67
C SER A 93 8.25 0.55 11.59
N ASP A 94 7.22 -0.22 11.97
CA ASP A 94 6.05 -0.47 11.12
C ASP A 94 5.23 0.82 10.89
N VAL A 95 4.51 0.87 9.77
CA VAL A 95 3.47 1.89 9.56
C VAL A 95 2.20 1.42 10.27
N LYS A 96 2.01 1.89 11.50
CA LYS A 96 0.82 1.54 12.30
C LYS A 96 -0.44 2.12 11.66
N ASP A 97 -1.52 1.34 11.69
CA ASP A 97 -2.83 1.79 11.21
C ASP A 97 -3.34 3.02 12.03
N PRO A 98 -3.53 4.20 11.39
CA PRO A 98 -4.00 5.39 12.07
C PRO A 98 -5.53 5.44 12.24
N TYR A 99 -6.27 4.45 11.74
CA TYR A 99 -7.74 4.48 11.72
C TYR A 99 -8.34 4.75 13.11
N GLN A 100 -9.25 5.74 13.18
CA GLN A 100 -9.89 6.21 14.41
C GLN A 100 -8.91 6.70 15.50
N ARG A 101 -7.68 7.09 15.13
CA ARG A 101 -6.70 7.71 16.02
C ARG A 101 -6.61 9.22 15.80
N SER A 102 -5.75 9.88 16.56
CA SER A 102 -5.53 11.33 16.45
C SER A 102 -4.90 11.74 15.12
N GLN A 103 -5.09 13.00 14.71
CA GLN A 103 -4.47 13.59 13.51
C GLN A 103 -2.95 13.34 13.46
N ARG A 104 -2.25 13.46 14.59
CA ARG A 104 -0.80 13.18 14.69
C ARG A 104 -0.44 11.76 14.23
N ASN A 105 -1.28 10.76 14.51
CA ASN A 105 -1.04 9.39 14.05
C ASN A 105 -1.23 9.25 12.54
N TYR A 106 -2.22 9.95 11.98
CA TYR A 106 -2.41 10.03 10.53
C TYR A 106 -1.22 10.72 9.85
N ASP A 107 -0.75 11.85 10.39
CA ASP A 107 0.40 12.58 9.85
C ASP A 107 1.65 11.71 9.88
N TYR A 108 1.92 11.05 11.02
CA TYR A 108 3.06 10.15 11.16
C TYR A 108 2.99 8.96 10.19
N ALA A 109 1.82 8.31 10.06
CA ALA A 109 1.62 7.23 9.11
C ALA A 109 1.81 7.72 7.66
N MET A 110 1.27 8.89 7.30
CA MET A 110 1.43 9.47 5.98
C MET A 110 2.90 9.74 5.66
N THR A 111 3.67 10.34 6.57
CA THR A 111 5.11 10.59 6.37
C THR A 111 5.86 9.29 6.06
N LEU A 112 5.65 8.23 6.85
CA LEU A 112 6.30 6.94 6.60
C LEU A 112 5.87 6.32 5.27
N ILE A 113 4.59 6.44 4.92
CA ILE A 113 4.06 5.95 3.64
C ILE A 113 4.69 6.72 2.48
N GLU A 114 4.78 8.05 2.54
CA GLU A 114 5.36 8.87 1.47
C GLU A 114 6.81 8.50 1.20
N HIS A 115 7.63 8.36 2.25
CA HIS A 115 9.00 7.90 2.09
C HIS A 115 9.07 6.51 1.45
N GLY A 116 8.33 5.54 2.01
CA GLY A 116 8.32 4.18 1.47
C GLY A 116 7.82 4.10 0.03
N VAL A 117 6.80 4.88 -0.31
CA VAL A 117 6.25 4.95 -1.67
C VAL A 117 7.28 5.52 -2.65
N ASN A 118 7.99 6.58 -2.30
CA ASN A 118 9.04 7.14 -3.16
C ASN A 118 10.17 6.13 -3.41
N ASP A 119 10.65 5.48 -2.35
CA ASP A 119 11.73 4.48 -2.45
C ASP A 119 11.33 3.30 -3.35
N TRP A 120 10.10 2.80 -3.16
CA TRP A 120 9.58 1.70 -3.98
C TRP A 120 9.29 2.12 -5.42
N ALA A 121 8.79 3.34 -5.64
CA ALA A 121 8.54 3.84 -6.99
C ALA A 121 9.85 3.90 -7.80
N GLU A 122 10.93 4.41 -7.20
CA GLU A 122 12.24 4.42 -7.83
C GLU A 122 12.72 2.99 -8.18
N ARG A 123 12.62 2.06 -7.22
CA ARG A 123 13.00 0.66 -7.44
C ARG A 123 12.16 -0.02 -8.52
N ILE A 124 10.85 0.24 -8.58
CA ILE A 124 9.96 -0.33 -9.59
C ILE A 124 10.33 0.20 -10.98
N CYS A 125 10.60 1.50 -11.13
CA CYS A 125 11.05 2.06 -12.40
C CYS A 125 12.36 1.43 -12.87
N GLN A 126 13.36 1.30 -11.99
CA GLN A 126 14.64 0.65 -12.31
C GLN A 126 14.47 -0.80 -12.79
N LEU A 127 13.57 -1.56 -12.16
CA LEU A 127 13.25 -2.93 -12.56
C LEU A 127 12.52 -2.98 -13.90
N ALA A 128 11.57 -2.07 -14.14
CA ALA A 128 10.85 -1.98 -15.40
C ALA A 128 11.78 -1.68 -16.58
N GLU A 129 12.74 -0.77 -16.40
CA GLU A 129 13.76 -0.44 -17.41
C GLU A 129 14.72 -1.61 -17.68
N SER A 130 15.08 -2.36 -16.63
CA SER A 130 15.99 -3.51 -16.73
C SER A 130 15.36 -4.69 -17.48
N ASN A 131 14.05 -4.88 -17.35
CA ASN A 131 13.31 -5.95 -18.03
C ASN A 131 13.00 -5.65 -19.50
N GLN A 132 13.29 -4.44 -19.98
CA GLN A 132 13.12 -4.03 -21.40
C GLN A 132 14.41 -4.19 -22.22
N ARG A 133 15.52 -4.62 -21.61
CA ARG A 133 16.80 -4.91 -22.25
C ARG A 133 17.03 -6.40 -22.39
#